data_AF-A0A2N6L9M4-F1
#
_entry.id   AF-A0A2N6L9M4-F1
#
_cell.length_a   1.000
_cell.length_b   1.000
_cell.length_c   1.000
_cell.angle_alpha   90.00
_cell.angle_beta   90.00
_cell.angle_gamma   90.00
#
_symmetry.space_group_name_H-M   'P 1'
#
loop_
_entity.id
_entity.type
_entity.pdbx_description
1 polymer ?
#
loop_
_entity_poly.entity_id
_entity_poly.type
_entity_poly.pdbx_seq_one_letter_code
_entity_poly.pdbx_strand_id
1 'polypeptide(L)' 'MINYNSTYKTLNNKSELAVEAIVNRIIASGEMSRQDHALLTSTVLNNGEIHEGERRQINRIFDRIQTGQLKLVNW' A
#
# COMPACT_ATOMS: atom_id res chain seq x y z
N MET A 1 -4.14 -10.44 31.45
CA MET A 1 -3.59 -11.02 30.21
C MET A 1 -3.92 -10.09 29.06
N ILE A 2 -2.92 -9.57 28.35
CA ILE A 2 -3.14 -8.74 27.15
C ILE A 2 -3.52 -9.69 26.01
N ASN A 3 -4.64 -9.41 25.32
CA ASN A 3 -5.06 -10.19 24.16
C ASN A 3 -4.26 -9.76 22.93
N TYR A 4 -3.18 -10.51 22.67
CA TYR A 4 -2.28 -10.27 21.55
C TYR A 4 -3.00 -10.28 20.20
N ASN A 5 -4.02 -11.14 20.00
CA ASN A 5 -4.78 -11.21 18.75
C ASN A 5 -5.56 -9.94 18.43
N SER A 6 -6.06 -9.22 19.46
CA SER A 6 -6.74 -7.94 19.27
C SER A 6 -5.77 -6.82 18.88
N THR A 7 -4.55 -6.84 19.45
CA THR A 7 -3.51 -5.84 19.19
C THR A 7 -2.93 -6.00 17.78
N TYR A 8 -2.67 -7.23 17.33
CA TYR A 8 -2.22 -7.48 15.96
C TYR A 8 -3.30 -7.15 14.94
N LYS A 9 -4.56 -7.51 15.19
CA LYS A 9 -5.66 -7.16 14.27
C LYS A 9 -5.84 -5.65 14.11
N THR A 10 -5.72 -4.88 15.20
CA THR A 10 -5.83 -3.42 15.15
C THR A 10 -4.63 -2.76 14.47
N LEU A 11 -3.42 -3.29 14.68
CA LEU A 11 -2.21 -2.81 13.99
C LEU A 11 -2.28 -3.06 12.48
N ASN A 12 -2.73 -4.26 12.08
CA ASN A 12 -2.88 -4.64 10.68
C ASN A 12 -3.95 -3.80 9.98
N ASN A 13 -5.09 -3.55 10.64
CA ASN A 13 -6.13 -2.69 10.09
C ASN A 13 -5.60 -1.26 9.88
N LYS A 14 -4.77 -0.75 10.79
CA LYS A 14 -4.20 0.59 10.67
C LYS A 14 -3.19 0.69 9.53
N SER A 15 -2.33 -0.31 9.36
CA SER A 15 -1.37 -0.33 8.25
C SER A 15 -2.06 -0.52 6.90
N GLU A 16 -3.06 -1.41 6.82
CA GLU A 16 -3.88 -1.60 5.61
C GLU A 16 -4.57 -0.29 5.19
N LEU A 17 -5.16 0.46 6.12
CA LEU A 17 -5.77 1.77 5.84
C LEU A 17 -4.75 2.80 5.34
N ALA A 18 -3.54 2.82 5.91
CA ALA A 18 -2.48 3.74 5.48
C ALA A 18 -2.00 3.41 4.07
N VAL A 19 -1.77 2.13 3.77
CA VAL A 19 -1.41 1.64 2.43
C VAL A 19 -2.52 1.96 1.43
N GLU A 20 -3.78 1.68 1.78
CA GLU A 20 -4.93 1.98 0.93
C GLU A 20 -5.03 3.47 0.59
N ALA A 21 -4.81 4.37 1.56
CA ALA A 21 -4.85 5.81 1.30
C ALA A 21 -3.79 6.26 0.29
N ILE A 22 -2.56 5.73 0.40
CA ILE A 22 -1.47 6.01 -0.55
C ILE A 22 -1.80 5.45 -1.93
N VAL A 23 -2.26 4.20 -2.01
CA VAL A 23 -2.64 3.55 -3.26
C VAL A 23 -3.77 4.31 -3.93
N ASN A 24 -4.82 4.71 -3.20
CA ASN A 24 -5.93 5.48 -3.76
C ASN A 24 -5.46 6.84 -4.30
N ARG A 25 -4.50 7.51 -3.65
CA ARG A 25 -3.89 8.74 -4.17
C ARG A 25 -3.18 8.51 -5.51
N ILE A 26 -2.32 7.50 -5.59
CA ILE A 26 -1.56 7.13 -6.79
C ILE A 26 -2.51 6.76 -7.95
N ILE A 27 -3.54 5.98 -7.62
CA ILE A 27 -4.54 5.56 -8.60
C ILE A 27 -5.35 6.75 -9.11
N ALA A 28 -5.71 7.69 -8.23
CA ALA A 28 -6.47 8.88 -8.60
C ALA A 28 -5.66 9.86 -9.47
N SER A 29 -4.34 9.97 -9.25
CA SER A 29 -3.47 10.76 -10.12
C SER A 29 -3.24 10.12 -11.49
N GLY A 30 -3.38 8.78 -11.61
CA GLY A 30 -3.00 8.05 -12.82
C GLY A 30 -1.48 7.99 -13.04
N GLU A 31 -0.71 8.45 -12.06
CA GLU A 31 0.74 8.56 -12.12
C GLU A 31 1.37 8.12 -10.80
N MET A 32 2.50 7.43 -10.89
CA MET A 32 3.31 7.01 -9.75
C MET A 32 4.73 7.50 -9.93
N SER A 33 5.15 8.43 -9.07
CA SER A 33 6.53 8.93 -9.01
C SER A 33 7.44 8.02 -8.17
N ARG A 34 8.76 8.23 -8.26
CA ARG A 34 9.72 7.60 -7.31
C ARG A 34 9.40 7.91 -5.85
N GLN A 35 8.87 9.10 -5.55
CA GLN A 35 8.49 9.50 -4.19
C GLN A 35 7.27 8.72 -3.71
N ASP A 36 6.28 8.52 -4.58
CA ASP A 36 5.11 7.67 -4.30
C ASP A 36 5.53 6.22 -4.03
N HIS A 37 6.44 5.70 -4.84
CA HIS A 37 7.02 4.37 -4.65
C HIS A 37 7.73 4.25 -3.30
N ALA A 38 8.65 5.17 -2.98
CA ALA A 38 9.37 5.15 -1.71
C ALA A 38 8.42 5.24 -0.50
N LEU A 39 7.41 6.11 -0.57
CA LEU A 39 6.39 6.25 0.47
C LEU A 39 5.61 4.95 0.65
N LEU A 40 5.12 4.36 -0.44
CA LEU A 40 4.37 3.10 -0.41
C LEU A 40 5.21 1.96 0.17
N THR A 41 6.44 1.78 -0.33
CA THR A 41 7.36 0.74 0.16
C THR A 41 7.68 0.92 1.64
N SER A 42 7.98 2.14 2.09
CA SER A 42 8.27 2.40 3.51
C SER A 42 7.06 2.10 4.42
N THR A 43 5.85 2.38 3.94
CA THR A 43 4.60 2.14 4.70
C THR A 43 4.32 0.65 4.81
N VAL A 44 4.46 -0.09 3.71
CA VAL A 44 4.22 -1.55 3.65
C VAL A 44 5.24 -2.32 4.50
N LEU A 45 6.51 -1.91 4.48
CA LEU A 45 7.57 -2.64 5.20
C LEU A 45 7.68 -2.27 6.68
N ASN A 46 6.94 -1.26 7.15
CA ASN A 46 7.06 -0.75 8.52
C ASN A 46 6.74 -1.80 9.60
N ASN A 47 5.85 -2.75 9.30
CA ASN A 47 5.43 -3.77 10.27
C ASN A 47 6.18 -5.11 10.13
N GLY A 48 7.21 -5.19 9.27
CA GLY A 48 8.05 -6.38 9.09
C GLY A 48 7.42 -7.54 8.30
N GLU A 49 6.09 -7.59 8.23
CA GLU A 49 5.34 -8.53 7.39
C GLU A 49 4.40 -7.77 6.46
N ILE A 50 4.22 -8.28 5.24
CA ILE A 50 3.21 -7.79 4.29
C ILE A 50 1.95 -8.62 4.49
N HIS A 51 0.90 -8.00 5.00
CA HIS A 51 -0.39 -8.65 5.19
C HIS A 51 -1.18 -8.76 3.89
N GLU A 52 -2.14 -9.69 3.86
CA GLU A 52 -2.93 -9.96 2.64
C GLU A 52 -3.69 -8.72 2.16
N GLY A 53 -4.15 -7.86 3.08
CA GLY A 53 -4.75 -6.57 2.75
C GLY A 53 -3.82 -5.65 1.98
N GLU A 54 -2.61 -5.45 2.48
CA GLU A 54 -1.59 -4.61 1.85
C GLU A 54 -1.18 -5.19 0.50
N ARG A 55 -1.04 -6.51 0.40
CA ARG A 55 -0.76 -7.21 -0.86
C ARG A 55 -1.85 -6.96 -1.91
N ARG A 56 -3.13 -7.01 -1.52
CA ARG A 56 -4.25 -6.66 -2.43
C ARG A 56 -4.12 -5.21 -2.93
N GLN A 57 -3.77 -4.27 -2.05
CA GLN A 57 -3.58 -2.86 -2.44
C GLN A 57 -2.42 -2.68 -3.42
N ILE A 58 -1.30 -3.38 -3.19
CA ILE A 58 -0.15 -3.37 -4.10
C ILE A 58 -0.51 -3.97 -5.47
N ASN A 59 -1.24 -5.08 -5.50
CA ASN A 59 -1.69 -5.70 -6.76
C ASN A 59 -2.57 -4.75 -7.58
N ARG A 60 -3.44 -3.94 -6.94
CA ARG A 60 -4.22 -2.91 -7.65
C ARG A 60 -3.35 -1.92 -8.41
N ILE A 61 -2.16 -1.57 -7.91
CA ILE A 61 -1.21 -0.72 -8.63
C ILE A 61 -0.67 -1.46 -9.85
N PHE A 62 -0.20 -2.70 -9.68
CA PHE A 62 0.34 -3.49 -10.79
C PHE A 62 -0.69 -3.72 -11.90
N ASP A 63 -1.94 -4.03 -11.55
CA ASP A 63 -3.03 -4.18 -12.51
C ASP A 63 -3.25 -2.89 -13.34
N ARG A 64 -3.17 -1.73 -12.68
CA ARG A 64 -3.33 -0.44 -13.38
C ARG A 64 -2.13 -0.06 -14.24
N ILE A 65 -0.91 -0.44 -13.83
CA ILE A 65 0.28 -0.31 -14.68
C ILE A 65 0.13 -1.20 -15.92
N GLN A 66 -0.24 -2.46 -15.72
CA GLN A 66 -0.40 -3.44 -16.80
C GLN A 66 -1.48 -3.04 -17.81
N THR A 67 -2.58 -2.44 -17.34
CA THR A 67 -3.66 -1.95 -18.20
C THR A 67 -3.38 -0.57 -18.80
N GLY A 68 -2.24 0.06 -18.47
CA GLY A 68 -1.86 1.40 -18.95
C GLY A 68 -2.65 2.55 -18.32
N GLN A 69 -3.45 2.26 -17.29
CA GLN A 69 -4.23 3.25 -16.53
C GLN A 69 -3.39 4.01 -15.50
N LEU A 70 -2.21 3.47 -15.15
CA LEU A 70 -1.23 4.10 -14.27
C LEU A 70 0.12 4.17 -14.98
N LYS A 71 0.74 5.35 -15.01
CA LYS A 71 2.07 5.57 -15.61
C LYS A 71 3.12 5.80 -14.53
N LEU A 72 4.30 5.22 -14.71
CA LEU A 72 5.46 5.56 -13.90
C LEU A 72 6.08 6.85 -14.43
N VAL A 73 6.25 7.85 -13.56
CA VAL A 73 6.79 9.16 -13.92
C VAL A 73 8.08 9.45 -13.16
N ASN A 74 9.01 10.16 -13.79
CA ASN A 74 10.28 10.58 -13.17
C ASN A 74 11.08 9.41 -12.56
N TRP A 75 11.13 8.28 -13.30
CA TRP A 75 11.78 7.04 -12.89
C TRP A 75 13.28 6.97 -13.22
#